data_AF-A0A958ING2-F1
#
_entry.id   AF-A0A958ING2-F1
#
_cell.length_a   1.000
_cell.length_b   1.000
_cell.length_c   1.000
_cell.angle_alpha   90.00
_cell.angle_beta   90.00
_cell.angle_gamma   90.00
#
_symmetry.space_group_name_H-M   'P 1'
#
loop_
_entity.id
_entity.type
_entity.pdbx_description
1 polymer ?
#
loop_
_entity_poly.entity_id
_entity_poly.type
_entity_poly.pdbx_seq_one_letter_code
_entity_poly.pdbx_strand_id
1 'polypeptide(L)'
;MNIHEYQAKEILKRYGVAVPGGQVAFSADEAEKIAREMGGDIFVVKAQIHAGGRGKGGGVKLAKSPKEVRELAAKMLGMQLVTHQTGPEGKTVHRVLIASGVDIERELYLGVVLDRSVSKLVIMASTEGGVEIEKVAEESPELIFKEYIEPQTGLQPFQARRLAFKLGLTGAQIKHGTKFIMSLYKAFVETDASLAEINPLVVTKSGEVAALDAKIGFDDNALYRHPDIAEMRDTNEEDPLEVRASEHNLNYIKLDGNVGCMVNGAGLAMATMDIIKLAGGEPANFLDVGGGANVETVRNGFEIIL
;
A
#
# COMPACT_ATOMS: atom_id res chain seq x y z
N MET A 1 -7.31 5.51 3.12
CA MET A 1 -6.30 6.31 2.37
C MET A 1 -5.02 5.52 2.24
N ASN A 2 -4.45 5.44 1.03
CA ASN A 2 -3.14 4.82 0.77
C ASN A 2 -2.03 5.87 0.70
N ILE A 3 -0.78 5.43 0.93
CA ILE A 3 0.42 6.26 0.76
C ILE A 3 1.47 5.54 -0.08
N HIS A 4 2.45 6.31 -0.56
CA HIS A 4 3.59 5.78 -1.31
C HIS A 4 4.56 4.98 -0.43
N GLU A 5 5.36 4.10 -1.05
CA GLU A 5 6.36 3.29 -0.35
C GLU A 5 7.36 4.14 0.45
N TYR A 6 7.82 5.27 -0.10
CA TYR A 6 8.76 6.14 0.62
C TYR A 6 8.15 6.73 1.91
N GLN A 7 6.88 7.16 1.85
CA GLN A 7 6.13 7.65 3.01
C GLN A 7 5.94 6.53 4.04
N ALA A 8 5.56 5.33 3.58
CA ALA A 8 5.41 4.17 4.45
C ALA A 8 6.72 3.86 5.18
N LYS A 9 7.85 3.88 4.47
CA LYS A 9 9.18 3.68 5.07
C LYS A 9 9.56 4.77 6.07
N GLU A 10 9.26 6.04 5.79
CA GLU A 10 9.48 7.14 6.73
C GLU A 10 8.68 6.95 8.02
N ILE A 11 7.40 6.60 7.92
CA ILE A 11 6.56 6.28 9.08
C ILE A 11 7.17 5.11 9.85
N LEU A 12 7.40 3.97 9.20
CA LEU A 12 7.92 2.75 9.84
C LEU A 12 9.26 3.01 10.55
N LYS A 13 10.13 3.82 9.97
CA LYS A 13 11.41 4.22 10.58
C LYS A 13 11.21 4.98 11.90
N ARG A 14 10.20 5.85 12.02
CA ARG A 14 9.85 6.55 13.28
C ARG A 14 9.50 5.56 14.41
N TYR A 15 8.95 4.40 14.06
CA TYR A 15 8.60 3.34 15.00
C TYR A 15 9.74 2.33 15.27
N GLY A 16 10.91 2.52 14.66
CA GLY A 16 12.06 1.64 14.84
C GLY A 16 12.01 0.35 14.02
N VAL A 17 11.16 0.29 13.00
CA VAL A 17 11.18 -0.76 11.99
C VAL A 17 12.40 -0.55 11.09
N ALA A 18 13.16 -1.63 10.86
CA ALA A 18 14.33 -1.58 9.99
C ALA A 18 13.89 -1.45 8.53
N VAL A 19 14.28 -0.37 7.88
CA VAL A 19 14.03 -0.10 6.46
C VAL A 19 15.36 0.24 5.78
N PRO A 20 15.65 -0.26 4.57
CA PRO A 20 16.81 0.18 3.80
C PRO A 20 16.74 1.69 3.51
N GLY A 21 17.90 2.30 3.35
CA GLY A 21 17.99 3.71 2.99
C GLY A 21 17.40 3.98 1.61
N GLY A 22 16.75 5.14 1.48
CA GLY A 22 16.24 5.62 0.21
C GLY A 22 15.72 7.05 0.30
N GLN A 23 15.67 7.72 -0.83
CA GLN A 23 15.13 9.07 -0.97
C GLN A 23 14.33 9.18 -2.26
N VAL A 24 13.25 9.97 -2.21
CA VAL A 24 12.38 10.22 -3.36
C VAL A 24 12.99 11.29 -4.28
N ALA A 25 12.82 11.12 -5.59
CA ALA A 25 13.19 12.09 -6.61
C ALA A 25 11.99 12.39 -7.51
N PHE A 26 11.88 13.65 -7.92
CA PHE A 26 10.87 14.17 -8.85
C PHE A 26 11.46 14.50 -10.22
N SER A 27 12.78 14.41 -10.37
CA SER A 27 13.48 14.58 -11.64
C SER A 27 14.64 13.59 -11.79
N ALA A 28 15.06 13.35 -13.03
CA ALA A 28 16.20 12.48 -13.31
C ALA A 28 17.52 13.02 -12.72
N ASP A 29 17.70 14.35 -12.72
CA ASP A 29 18.89 15.00 -12.16
C ASP A 29 18.92 14.91 -10.63
N GLU A 30 17.76 15.05 -9.98
CA GLU A 30 17.62 14.81 -8.54
C GLU A 30 17.92 13.35 -8.19
N ALA A 31 17.42 12.39 -8.99
CA ALA A 31 17.71 10.97 -8.81
C ALA A 31 19.22 10.66 -8.90
N GLU A 32 19.93 11.27 -9.86
CA GLU A 32 21.38 11.16 -9.95
C GLU A 32 22.08 11.71 -8.71
N LYS A 33 21.67 12.90 -8.26
CA LYS A 33 22.23 13.55 -7.09
C LYS A 33 22.08 12.67 -5.84
N ILE A 34 20.88 12.14 -5.62
CA ILE A 34 20.59 11.22 -4.51
C ILE A 34 21.49 9.98 -4.57
N ALA A 35 21.64 9.37 -5.74
CA ALA A 35 22.52 8.21 -5.90
C ALA A 35 23.99 8.54 -5.60
N ARG A 36 24.47 9.73 -5.98
CA ARG A 36 25.83 10.20 -5.65
C ARG A 36 26.01 10.42 -4.14
N GLU A 37 25.03 11.02 -3.47
CA GLU A 37 25.08 11.29 -2.03
C GLU A 37 24.95 10.02 -1.19
N MET A 38 24.12 9.07 -1.63
CA MET A 38 23.96 7.76 -1.00
C MET A 38 25.24 6.93 -1.09
N GLY A 39 25.95 7.02 -2.22
CA GLY A 39 27.13 6.21 -2.49
C GLY A 39 26.83 4.71 -2.66
N GLY A 40 27.88 3.93 -2.91
CA GLY A 40 27.78 2.48 -3.16
C GLY A 40 27.71 2.12 -4.65
N ASP A 41 27.66 0.81 -4.91
CA ASP A 41 27.81 0.24 -6.25
C ASP A 41 26.49 -0.26 -6.85
N ILE A 42 25.44 -0.39 -6.05
CA ILE A 42 24.15 -0.91 -6.46
C ILE A 42 23.04 -0.03 -5.91
N PHE A 43 22.15 0.39 -6.81
CA PHE A 43 20.97 1.20 -6.54
C PHE A 43 19.73 0.51 -7.09
N VAL A 44 18.58 0.82 -6.52
CA VAL A 44 17.27 0.42 -7.03
C VAL A 44 16.46 1.67 -7.31
N VAL A 45 15.97 1.82 -8.54
CA VAL A 45 15.02 2.86 -8.94
C VAL A 45 13.62 2.24 -8.92
N LYS A 46 12.73 2.78 -8.09
CA LYS A 46 11.36 2.27 -7.91
C LYS A 46 10.33 3.35 -8.22
N ALA A 47 9.47 3.12 -9.20
CA ALA A 47 8.28 3.91 -9.42
C ALA A 47 7.42 3.96 -8.14
N GLN A 48 6.92 5.14 -7.81
CA GLN A 48 6.03 5.36 -6.67
C GLN A 48 4.61 5.57 -7.20
N ILE A 49 3.77 4.56 -7.02
CA ILE A 49 2.33 4.55 -7.31
C ILE A 49 1.63 3.76 -6.20
N HIS A 50 0.32 3.95 -6.01
CA HIS A 50 -0.48 3.27 -4.97
C HIS A 50 -0.92 1.84 -5.37
N ALA A 51 -0.04 1.10 -6.05
CA ALA A 51 -0.30 -0.25 -6.53
C ALA A 51 0.90 -1.18 -6.36
N GLY A 52 0.62 -2.46 -6.10
CA GLY A 52 1.58 -3.55 -6.06
C GLY A 52 2.00 -4.04 -7.44
N GLY A 53 2.87 -5.05 -7.51
CA GLY A 53 3.28 -5.65 -8.79
C GLY A 53 4.18 -4.78 -9.69
N ARG A 54 4.69 -3.67 -9.18
CA ARG A 54 5.53 -2.69 -9.89
C ARG A 54 6.75 -3.33 -10.57
N GLY A 55 7.36 -4.33 -9.95
CA GLY A 55 8.50 -5.06 -10.53
C GLY A 55 8.15 -5.77 -11.84
N LYS A 56 7.03 -6.51 -11.87
CA LYS A 56 6.52 -7.17 -13.09
C LYS A 56 6.14 -6.16 -14.17
N GLY A 57 5.61 -5.00 -13.77
CA GLY A 57 5.28 -3.87 -14.67
C GLY A 57 6.48 -3.05 -15.16
N GLY A 58 7.71 -3.39 -14.75
CA GLY A 58 8.92 -2.65 -15.15
C GLY A 58 9.20 -1.38 -14.35
N GLY A 59 8.41 -1.10 -13.31
CA GLY A 59 8.59 0.03 -12.39
C GLY A 59 9.62 -0.19 -11.28
N VAL A 60 10.38 -1.29 -11.29
CA VAL A 60 11.52 -1.51 -10.40
C VAL A 60 12.72 -1.95 -11.22
N LYS A 61 13.84 -1.22 -11.12
CA LYS A 61 15.06 -1.49 -11.90
C LYS A 61 16.31 -1.33 -11.04
N LEU A 62 17.27 -2.22 -11.24
CA LEU A 62 18.61 -2.13 -10.66
C LEU A 62 19.49 -1.21 -11.51
N ALA A 63 20.33 -0.42 -10.85
CA ALA A 63 21.37 0.41 -11.46
C ALA A 63 22.70 0.17 -10.74
N LYS A 64 23.80 0.28 -11.50
CA LYS A 64 25.17 0.08 -11.02
C LYS A 64 26.00 1.38 -10.99
N SER A 65 25.37 2.51 -11.27
CA SER A 65 26.00 3.82 -11.17
C SER A 65 24.95 4.93 -11.04
N PRO A 66 25.32 6.10 -10.49
CA PRO A 66 24.43 7.27 -10.48
C PRO A 66 23.95 7.71 -11.87
N LYS A 67 24.80 7.53 -12.89
CA LYS A 67 24.42 7.83 -14.28
C LYS A 67 23.31 6.89 -14.77
N GLU A 68 23.41 5.60 -14.46
CA GLU A 68 22.37 4.63 -14.80
C GLU A 68 21.08 4.90 -14.02
N VAL A 69 21.18 5.33 -12.75
CA VAL A 69 20.01 5.81 -11.98
C VAL A 69 19.30 6.94 -12.71
N ARG A 70 20.03 7.95 -13.21
CA ARG A 70 19.47 9.05 -14.01
C ARG A 70 18.73 8.55 -15.24
N GLU A 71 19.35 7.65 -16.00
CA GLU A 71 18.79 7.11 -17.24
C GLU A 71 17.50 6.31 -16.99
N LEU A 72 17.45 5.53 -15.91
CA LEU A 72 16.26 4.78 -15.52
C LEU A 72 15.16 5.70 -14.98
N ALA A 73 15.51 6.68 -14.14
CA ALA A 73 14.57 7.66 -13.62
C ALA A 73 13.93 8.48 -14.76
N ALA A 74 14.71 8.90 -15.75
CA ALA A 74 14.20 9.61 -16.93
C ALA A 74 13.23 8.78 -17.78
N LYS A 75 13.38 7.45 -17.79
CA LYS A 75 12.46 6.54 -18.49
C LYS A 75 11.20 6.24 -17.67
N MET A 76 11.30 6.25 -16.34
CA MET A 76 10.17 5.97 -15.45
C MET A 76 9.30 7.20 -15.22
N LEU A 77 9.87 8.38 -15.03
CA LEU A 77 9.10 9.59 -14.78
C LEU A 77 8.23 9.94 -16.00
N GLY A 78 6.93 10.08 -15.80
CA GLY A 78 5.93 10.30 -16.85
C GLY A 78 5.48 9.02 -17.58
N MET A 79 6.05 7.85 -17.26
CA MET A 79 5.61 6.57 -17.80
C MET A 79 4.22 6.21 -17.26
N GLN A 80 3.38 5.59 -18.10
CA GLN A 80 2.18 4.89 -17.66
C GLN A 80 2.57 3.49 -17.17
N LEU A 81 2.53 3.27 -15.86
CA LEU A 81 2.87 1.99 -15.26
C LEU A 81 1.62 1.12 -15.10
N VAL A 82 1.55 0.07 -15.91
CA VAL A 82 0.51 -0.95 -15.83
C VAL A 82 1.00 -2.10 -14.95
N THR A 83 0.18 -2.47 -13.98
CA THR A 83 0.35 -3.62 -13.09
C THR A 83 -0.94 -4.42 -13.06
N HIS A 84 -0.92 -5.60 -12.45
CA HIS A 84 -2.15 -6.37 -12.25
C HIS A 84 -3.16 -5.68 -11.30
N GLN A 85 -2.74 -4.65 -10.53
CA GLN A 85 -3.61 -3.92 -9.59
C GLN A 85 -4.09 -2.57 -10.13
N THR A 86 -3.55 -2.06 -11.24
CA THR A 86 -3.90 -0.73 -11.79
C THR A 86 -4.86 -0.77 -12.98
N GLY A 87 -5.30 -1.96 -13.39
CA GLY A 87 -6.04 -2.11 -14.64
C GLY A 87 -5.20 -1.78 -15.89
N PRO A 88 -5.81 -1.87 -17.09
CA PRO A 88 -5.16 -1.54 -18.37
C PRO A 88 -4.77 -0.07 -18.51
N GLU A 89 -5.45 0.84 -17.82
CA GLU A 89 -5.17 2.27 -17.78
C GLU A 89 -3.86 2.60 -17.08
N GLY A 90 -3.44 1.79 -16.09
CA GLY A 90 -2.20 2.02 -15.35
C GLY A 90 -2.23 3.28 -14.46
N LYS A 91 -1.07 3.64 -13.90
CA LYS A 91 -0.86 4.92 -13.21
C LYS A 91 0.34 5.66 -13.76
N THR A 92 0.24 6.98 -13.91
CA THR A 92 1.35 7.82 -14.35
C THR A 92 2.37 7.94 -13.21
N VAL A 93 3.63 7.65 -13.49
CA VAL A 93 4.68 7.72 -12.48
C VAL A 93 5.18 9.16 -12.34
N HIS A 94 4.79 9.83 -11.25
CA HIS A 94 5.19 11.22 -10.99
C HIS A 94 6.48 11.36 -10.19
N ARG A 95 6.91 10.30 -9.50
CA ARG A 95 8.10 10.29 -8.65
C ARG A 95 8.70 8.90 -8.58
N VAL A 96 10.00 8.83 -8.26
CA VAL A 96 10.73 7.58 -8.09
C VAL A 96 11.46 7.56 -6.75
N LEU A 97 11.51 6.40 -6.10
CA LEU A 97 12.33 6.16 -4.92
C LEU A 97 13.67 5.58 -5.38
N ILE A 98 14.76 6.24 -5.00
CA ILE A 98 16.12 5.74 -5.17
C ILE A 98 16.52 5.09 -3.86
N ALA A 99 16.79 3.79 -3.88
CA ALA A 99 17.13 3.01 -2.70
C ALA A 99 18.50 2.32 -2.86
N SER A 100 19.17 2.07 -1.74
CA SER A 100 20.42 1.30 -1.71
C SER A 100 20.15 -0.17 -2.03
N GLY A 101 21.07 -0.83 -2.74
CA GLY A 101 21.05 -2.28 -2.88
C GLY A 101 21.14 -2.98 -1.53
N VAL A 102 20.43 -4.10 -1.38
CA VAL A 102 20.45 -4.95 -0.18
C VAL A 102 20.92 -6.33 -0.58
N ASP A 103 21.85 -6.92 0.18
CA ASP A 103 22.32 -8.29 -0.06
C ASP A 103 21.37 -9.31 0.56
N ILE A 104 20.36 -9.70 -0.22
CA ILE A 104 19.23 -10.52 0.21
C ILE A 104 19.66 -12.00 0.27
N GLU A 105 19.43 -12.65 1.41
CA GLU A 105 19.54 -14.09 1.58
C GLU A 105 18.18 -14.77 1.38
N ARG A 106 17.12 -14.19 1.95
CA ARG A 106 15.74 -14.70 1.85
C ARG A 106 14.73 -13.57 1.76
N GLU A 107 13.65 -13.81 1.03
CA GLU A 107 12.48 -12.96 0.96
C GLU A 107 11.32 -13.65 1.68
N LEU A 108 10.67 -12.93 2.59
CA LEU A 108 9.55 -13.39 3.40
C LEU A 108 8.37 -12.43 3.23
N TYR A 109 7.21 -12.81 3.74
CA TYR A 109 6.02 -11.98 3.80
C TYR A 109 5.64 -11.66 5.25
N LEU A 110 5.18 -10.43 5.49
CA LEU A 110 4.52 -10.06 6.74
C LEU A 110 3.40 -9.05 6.49
N GLY A 111 2.20 -9.32 7.00
CA GLY A 111 1.03 -8.44 6.88
C GLY A 111 0.28 -8.27 8.20
N VAL A 112 -0.37 -7.13 8.39
CA VAL A 112 -1.25 -6.81 9.53
C VAL A 112 -2.56 -6.25 8.99
N VAL A 113 -3.68 -6.85 9.40
CA VAL A 113 -5.04 -6.42 9.03
C VAL A 113 -6.02 -6.68 10.18
N LEU A 114 -7.20 -6.05 10.12
CA LEU A 114 -8.34 -6.43 10.95
C LEU A 114 -9.08 -7.61 10.31
N ASP A 115 -9.07 -8.76 10.97
CA ASP A 115 -9.96 -9.87 10.61
C ASP A 115 -11.36 -9.59 11.16
N ARG A 116 -12.25 -9.21 10.24
CA ARG A 116 -13.64 -8.87 10.56
C ARG A 116 -14.45 -10.06 11.08
N SER A 117 -14.08 -11.29 10.72
CA SER A 117 -14.83 -12.49 11.13
C SER A 117 -14.71 -12.76 12.64
N VAL A 118 -13.57 -12.42 13.22
CA VAL A 118 -13.28 -12.60 14.65
C VAL A 118 -13.09 -11.28 15.40
N SER A 119 -13.21 -10.14 14.69
CA SER A 119 -13.04 -8.79 15.22
C SER A 119 -11.71 -8.58 15.95
N LYS A 120 -10.62 -9.13 15.38
CA LYS A 120 -9.27 -9.04 15.96
C LYS A 120 -8.27 -8.64 14.89
N LEU A 121 -7.24 -7.91 15.31
CA LEU A 121 -6.06 -7.73 14.48
C LEU A 121 -5.35 -9.08 14.33
N VAL A 122 -4.91 -9.36 13.11
CA VAL A 122 -4.15 -10.56 12.78
C VAL A 122 -2.85 -10.17 12.10
N ILE A 123 -1.75 -10.76 12.55
CA ILE A 123 -0.49 -10.73 11.83
C ILE A 123 -0.37 -12.02 11.03
N MET A 124 -0.18 -11.88 9.72
CA MET A 124 0.07 -12.96 8.78
C MET A 124 1.54 -12.96 8.40
N ALA A 125 2.18 -14.11 8.38
CA ALA A 125 3.57 -14.28 7.99
C ALA A 125 3.71 -15.49 7.06
N SER A 126 4.59 -15.41 6.07
CA SER A 126 4.88 -16.54 5.18
C SER A 126 6.35 -16.58 4.78
N THR A 127 6.85 -17.79 4.50
CA THR A 127 8.16 -17.98 3.85
C THR A 127 8.15 -17.60 2.38
N GLU A 128 6.97 -17.47 1.77
CA GLU A 128 6.80 -17.08 0.38
C GLU A 128 6.74 -15.55 0.24
N GLY A 129 7.91 -14.90 0.35
CA GLY A 129 8.05 -13.47 0.05
C GLY A 129 8.23 -13.18 -1.44
N GLY A 130 7.98 -11.93 -1.84
CA GLY A 130 8.16 -11.47 -3.22
C GLY A 130 7.06 -11.92 -4.19
N VAL A 131 6.04 -12.62 -3.70
CA VAL A 131 4.86 -13.07 -4.45
C VAL A 131 3.57 -12.49 -3.87
N GLU A 132 2.49 -12.53 -4.65
CA GLU A 132 1.15 -12.11 -4.19
C GLU A 132 0.64 -13.08 -3.13
N ILE A 133 0.30 -12.57 -1.94
CA ILE A 133 -0.05 -13.42 -0.79
C ILE A 133 -1.40 -14.12 -1.01
N GLU A 134 -2.28 -13.52 -1.81
CA GLU A 134 -3.58 -14.09 -2.20
C GLU A 134 -3.38 -15.40 -2.96
N LYS A 135 -2.36 -15.45 -3.83
CA LYS A 135 -2.01 -16.68 -4.55
C LYS A 135 -1.50 -17.77 -3.61
N VAL A 136 -0.68 -17.40 -2.63
CA VAL A 136 -0.22 -18.34 -1.58
C VAL A 136 -1.40 -18.83 -0.75
N ALA A 137 -2.37 -17.96 -0.44
CA ALA A 137 -3.56 -18.32 0.32
C ALA A 137 -4.47 -19.30 -0.44
N GLU A 138 -4.53 -19.22 -1.76
CA GLU A 138 -5.29 -20.14 -2.60
C GLU A 138 -4.56 -21.48 -2.84
N GLU A 139 -3.28 -21.43 -3.19
CA GLU A 139 -2.51 -22.60 -3.63
C GLU A 139 -1.83 -23.37 -2.48
N SER A 140 -1.43 -22.68 -1.41
CA SER A 140 -0.64 -23.25 -0.30
C SER A 140 -0.95 -22.56 1.04
N PRO A 141 -2.22 -22.57 1.50
CA PRO A 141 -2.66 -21.84 2.69
C PRO A 141 -1.91 -22.21 3.98
N GLU A 142 -1.34 -23.41 4.05
CA GLU A 142 -0.54 -23.90 5.18
C GLU A 142 0.78 -23.12 5.37
N LEU A 143 1.25 -22.42 4.33
CA LEU A 143 2.43 -21.55 4.38
C LEU A 143 2.10 -20.16 4.95
N ILE A 144 0.83 -19.89 5.31
CA ILE A 144 0.42 -18.63 5.94
C ILE A 144 0.20 -18.85 7.43
N PHE A 145 1.12 -18.30 8.21
CA PHE A 145 1.09 -18.36 9.66
C PHE A 145 0.35 -17.14 10.21
N LYS A 146 -0.64 -17.38 11.08
CA LYS A 146 -1.45 -16.32 11.69
C LYS A 146 -1.22 -16.23 13.20
N GLU A 147 -1.14 -15.02 13.73
CA GLU A 147 -1.26 -14.70 15.16
C GLU A 147 -2.36 -13.66 15.35
N TYR A 148 -3.43 -14.04 16.07
CA TYR A 148 -4.49 -13.12 16.46
C TYR A 148 -4.14 -12.40 17.75
N ILE A 149 -4.48 -11.12 17.81
CA ILE A 149 -4.08 -10.23 18.90
C ILE A 149 -5.30 -9.86 19.72
N GLU A 150 -5.22 -10.06 21.03
CA GLU A 150 -6.27 -9.63 21.94
C GLU A 150 -6.23 -8.11 22.12
N PRO A 151 -7.33 -7.38 21.91
CA PRO A 151 -7.33 -5.92 22.01
C PRO A 151 -6.90 -5.40 23.39
N GLN A 152 -7.19 -6.15 24.46
CA GLN A 152 -6.90 -5.73 25.83
C GLN A 152 -5.41 -5.78 26.18
N THR A 153 -4.68 -6.75 25.64
CA THR A 153 -3.26 -6.97 25.98
C THR A 153 -2.33 -6.48 24.87
N GLY A 154 -2.81 -6.37 23.64
CA GLY A 154 -1.99 -6.08 22.47
C GLY A 154 -1.05 -7.23 22.13
N LEU A 155 -0.23 -7.04 21.09
CA LEU A 155 0.71 -8.05 20.64
C LEU A 155 1.71 -8.39 21.75
N GLN A 156 1.80 -9.67 22.10
CA GLN A 156 2.77 -10.13 23.10
C GLN A 156 4.09 -10.59 22.46
N PRO A 157 5.24 -10.39 23.13
CA PRO A 157 6.54 -10.80 22.60
C PRO A 157 6.65 -12.29 22.23
N PHE A 158 5.89 -13.17 22.90
CA PHE A 158 5.91 -14.60 22.58
C PHE A 158 5.22 -14.90 21.24
N GLN A 159 4.22 -14.12 20.84
CA GLN A 159 3.52 -14.27 19.55
C GLN A 159 4.46 -13.86 18.42
N ALA A 160 5.12 -12.71 18.55
CA ALA A 160 6.14 -12.25 17.61
C ALA A 160 7.29 -13.27 17.47
N ARG A 161 7.76 -13.86 18.57
CA ARG A 161 8.75 -14.95 18.52
C ARG A 161 8.22 -16.19 17.80
N ARG A 162 6.96 -16.57 18.02
CA ARG A 162 6.37 -17.74 17.35
C ARG A 162 6.34 -17.55 15.83
N LEU A 163 5.97 -16.36 15.34
CA LEU A 163 6.06 -16.02 13.92
C LEU A 163 7.51 -16.05 13.42
N ALA A 164 8.45 -15.47 14.16
CA ALA A 164 9.87 -15.51 13.81
C ALA A 164 10.40 -16.96 13.65
N PHE A 165 10.01 -17.87 14.55
CA PHE A 165 10.36 -19.29 14.41
C PHE A 165 9.70 -19.95 13.21
N LYS A 166 8.41 -19.68 12.95
CA LYS A 166 7.69 -20.22 11.78
C LYS A 166 8.25 -19.72 10.45
N LEU A 167 8.77 -18.48 10.42
CA LEU A 167 9.52 -17.92 9.29
C LEU A 167 10.93 -18.51 9.12
N GLY A 168 11.34 -19.44 10.00
CA GLY A 168 12.67 -20.04 9.96
C GLY A 168 13.79 -19.04 10.27
N LEU A 169 13.53 -18.02 11.09
CA LEU A 169 14.58 -17.12 11.59
C LEU A 169 15.40 -17.86 12.66
N THR A 170 16.72 -17.67 12.66
CA THR A 170 17.62 -18.36 13.60
C THR A 170 18.58 -17.38 14.29
N GLY A 171 19.13 -17.78 15.45
CA GLY A 171 20.13 -17.00 16.17
C GLY A 171 19.72 -15.54 16.41
N ALA A 172 20.54 -14.59 15.95
CA ALA A 172 20.27 -13.16 16.07
C ALA A 172 19.05 -12.69 15.26
N GLN A 173 18.70 -13.38 14.16
CA GLN A 173 17.56 -13.03 13.31
C GLN A 173 16.24 -13.11 14.09
N ILE A 174 16.12 -14.01 15.08
CA ILE A 174 14.93 -14.10 15.94
C ILE A 174 14.75 -12.80 16.73
N LYS A 175 15.83 -12.24 17.27
CA LYS A 175 15.79 -10.97 18.01
C LYS A 175 15.39 -9.82 17.08
N HIS A 176 15.99 -9.75 15.89
CA HIS A 176 15.69 -8.71 14.90
C HIS A 176 14.26 -8.82 14.38
N GLY A 177 13.82 -10.01 13.98
CA GLY A 177 12.45 -10.29 13.52
C GLY A 177 11.41 -10.04 14.60
N THR A 178 11.66 -10.45 15.85
CA THR A 178 10.75 -10.16 16.98
C THR A 178 10.60 -8.65 17.16
N LYS A 179 11.71 -7.90 17.19
CA LYS A 179 11.67 -6.43 17.31
C LYS A 179 10.93 -5.81 16.13
N PHE A 180 11.19 -6.28 14.91
CA PHE A 180 10.54 -5.82 13.69
C PHE A 180 9.01 -5.98 13.78
N ILE A 181 8.53 -7.19 14.06
CA ILE A 181 7.09 -7.51 14.13
C ILE A 181 6.40 -6.65 15.22
N MET A 182 7.03 -6.53 16.39
CA MET A 182 6.52 -5.69 17.48
C MET A 182 6.43 -4.20 17.08
N SER A 183 7.44 -3.70 16.37
CA SER A 183 7.49 -2.29 15.94
C SER A 183 6.49 -2.01 14.81
N LEU A 184 6.31 -2.96 13.88
CA LEU A 184 5.30 -2.86 12.83
C LEU A 184 3.89 -2.84 13.41
N TYR A 185 3.59 -3.72 14.37
CA TYR A 185 2.30 -3.73 15.06
C TYR A 185 2.06 -2.40 15.81
N LYS A 186 3.07 -1.89 16.50
CA LYS A 186 2.99 -0.59 17.17
C LYS A 186 2.66 0.52 16.18
N ALA A 187 3.37 0.58 15.05
CA ALA A 187 3.09 1.54 13.99
C ALA A 187 1.65 1.41 13.51
N PHE A 188 1.20 0.19 13.18
CA PHE A 188 -0.15 -0.09 12.70
C PHE A 188 -1.22 0.48 13.63
N VAL A 189 -1.10 0.22 14.94
CA VAL A 189 -2.10 0.67 15.93
C VAL A 189 -2.01 2.18 16.17
N GLU A 190 -0.82 2.74 16.37
CA GLU A 190 -0.67 4.16 16.74
C GLU A 190 -0.99 5.11 15.56
N THR A 191 -0.94 4.62 14.32
CA THR A 191 -1.31 5.40 13.13
C THR A 191 -2.72 5.13 12.61
N ASP A 192 -3.51 4.29 13.27
CA ASP A 192 -4.81 3.81 12.75
C ASP A 192 -4.71 3.25 11.31
N ALA A 193 -3.68 2.44 11.07
CA ALA A 193 -3.57 1.73 9.80
C ALA A 193 -4.72 0.71 9.67
N SER A 194 -5.24 0.56 8.47
CA SER A 194 -6.21 -0.48 8.09
C SER A 194 -5.52 -1.69 7.46
N LEU A 195 -4.34 -1.47 6.87
CA LEU A 195 -3.47 -2.46 6.26
C LEU A 195 -2.00 -2.04 6.47
N ALA A 196 -1.16 -2.97 6.90
CA ALA A 196 0.28 -2.84 6.72
C ALA A 196 0.84 -4.14 6.14
N GLU A 197 1.45 -4.05 4.97
CA GLU A 197 2.04 -5.18 4.26
C GLU A 197 3.52 -4.89 3.96
N ILE A 198 4.39 -5.83 4.35
CA ILE A 198 5.81 -5.82 4.08
C ILE A 198 6.11 -6.99 3.15
N ASN A 199 6.31 -6.68 1.87
CA ASN A 199 6.51 -7.70 0.85
C ASN A 199 7.49 -7.25 -0.26
N PRO A 200 8.78 -7.63 -0.19
CA PRO A 200 9.33 -8.61 0.74
C PRO A 200 9.82 -8.01 2.07
N LEU A 201 9.60 -8.77 3.16
CA LEU A 201 10.40 -8.72 4.37
C LEU A 201 11.69 -9.49 4.10
N VAL A 202 12.84 -8.81 4.07
CA VAL A 202 14.10 -9.46 3.70
C VAL A 202 14.91 -9.88 4.91
N VAL A 203 15.54 -11.04 4.79
CA VAL A 203 16.68 -11.44 5.62
C VAL A 203 17.94 -11.19 4.79
N THR A 204 18.86 -10.36 5.29
CA THR A 204 20.12 -10.09 4.60
C THR A 204 21.13 -11.20 4.88
N LYS A 205 22.18 -11.31 4.05
CA LYS A 205 23.32 -12.21 4.33
C LYS A 205 24.05 -11.90 5.64
N SER A 206 23.90 -10.69 6.18
CA SER A 206 24.42 -10.30 7.51
C SER A 206 23.49 -10.70 8.66
N GLY A 207 22.32 -11.31 8.38
CA GLY A 207 21.34 -11.73 9.37
C GLY A 207 20.44 -10.59 9.89
N GLU A 208 20.38 -9.46 9.18
CA GLU A 208 19.44 -8.38 9.47
C GLU A 208 18.07 -8.69 8.88
N VAL A 209 17.01 -8.16 9.51
CA VAL A 209 15.63 -8.29 9.05
C VAL A 209 15.08 -6.90 8.74
N ALA A 210 14.65 -6.64 7.51
CA ALA A 210 14.24 -5.31 7.09
C ALA A 210 13.07 -5.31 6.08
N ALA A 211 12.31 -4.22 6.02
CA ALA A 211 11.25 -4.01 5.03
C ALA A 211 11.85 -3.51 3.71
N LEU A 212 12.02 -4.40 2.73
CA LEU A 212 12.51 -3.96 1.41
C LEU A 212 11.46 -3.15 0.67
N ASP A 213 10.20 -3.51 0.84
CA ASP A 213 9.02 -2.82 0.33
C ASP A 213 7.93 -2.80 1.40
N ALA A 214 7.10 -1.75 1.38
CA ALA A 214 6.03 -1.56 2.35
C ALA A 214 4.83 -0.88 1.69
N LYS A 215 3.65 -1.45 1.92
CA LYS A 215 2.35 -0.88 1.55
C LYS A 215 1.54 -0.66 2.83
N ILE A 216 1.18 0.60 3.09
CA ILE A 216 0.36 0.96 4.26
C ILE A 216 -0.88 1.71 3.77
N GLY A 217 -2.03 1.30 4.29
CA GLY A 217 -3.29 2.00 4.17
C GLY A 217 -3.82 2.38 5.55
N PHE A 218 -4.55 3.49 5.61
CA PHE A 218 -5.13 4.05 6.83
C PHE A 218 -6.65 4.01 6.80
N ASP A 219 -7.26 3.95 7.98
CA ASP A 219 -8.69 4.19 8.14
C ASP A 219 -8.99 5.68 7.91
N ASP A 220 -9.77 5.97 6.87
CA ASP A 220 -10.16 7.34 6.52
C ASP A 220 -10.90 8.05 7.65
N ASN A 221 -11.64 7.29 8.46
CA ASN A 221 -12.37 7.83 9.60
C ASN A 221 -11.47 8.27 10.76
N ALA A 222 -10.18 7.88 10.76
CA ALA A 222 -9.22 8.26 11.79
C ALA A 222 -8.32 9.44 11.36
N LEU A 223 -8.38 9.89 10.11
CA LEU A 223 -7.47 10.93 9.60
C LEU A 223 -7.62 12.27 10.33
N TYR A 224 -8.80 12.57 10.90
CA TYR A 224 -9.02 13.81 11.68
C TYR A 224 -8.07 13.95 12.88
N ARG A 225 -7.54 12.84 13.41
CA ARG A 225 -6.58 12.82 14.52
C ARG A 225 -5.13 12.55 14.08
N HIS A 226 -4.89 12.43 12.77
CA HIS A 226 -3.57 12.22 12.17
C HIS A 226 -3.32 13.23 11.04
N PRO A 227 -3.18 14.53 11.35
CA PRO A 227 -2.97 15.55 10.34
C PRO A 227 -1.69 15.33 9.53
N ASP A 228 -0.62 14.79 10.14
CA ASP A 228 0.63 14.49 9.45
C ASP A 228 0.47 13.38 8.40
N ILE A 229 -0.46 12.44 8.63
CA ILE A 229 -0.78 11.38 7.67
C ILE A 229 -1.75 11.92 6.60
N ALA A 230 -2.75 12.72 6.98
CA ALA A 230 -3.68 13.33 6.02
C ALA A 230 -2.97 14.18 4.95
N GLU A 231 -1.92 14.90 5.33
CA GLU A 231 -1.06 15.67 4.41
C GLU A 231 -0.30 14.81 3.40
N MET A 232 -0.19 13.49 3.62
CA MET A 232 0.47 12.57 2.69
C MET A 232 -0.39 12.14 1.50
N ARG A 233 -1.70 12.49 1.50
CA ARG A 233 -2.64 12.11 0.43
C ARG A 233 -2.13 12.59 -0.93
N ASP A 234 -2.12 11.69 -1.90
CA ASP A 234 -1.78 12.00 -3.28
C ASP A 234 -2.99 11.81 -4.20
N THR A 235 -3.64 12.92 -4.54
CA THR A 235 -4.83 12.90 -5.41
C THR A 235 -4.52 12.49 -6.85
N ASN A 236 -3.26 12.47 -7.28
CA ASN A 236 -2.89 11.96 -8.61
C ASN A 236 -3.06 10.43 -8.70
N GLU A 237 -3.10 9.74 -7.57
CA GLU A 237 -3.28 8.29 -7.50
C GLU A 237 -4.77 7.90 -7.44
N GLU A 238 -5.68 8.86 -7.31
CA GLU A 238 -7.13 8.67 -7.20
C GLU A 238 -7.83 9.04 -8.52
N ASP A 239 -9.07 8.59 -8.74
CA ASP A 239 -9.85 9.06 -9.89
C ASP A 239 -10.28 10.53 -9.68
N PRO A 240 -10.10 11.44 -10.65
CA PRO A 240 -10.46 12.85 -10.49
C PRO A 240 -11.92 13.09 -10.11
N LEU A 241 -12.85 12.21 -10.52
CA LEU A 241 -14.26 12.29 -10.15
C LEU A 241 -14.49 11.89 -8.69
N GLU A 242 -13.75 10.89 -8.19
CA GLU A 242 -13.77 10.50 -6.78
C GLU A 242 -13.19 11.59 -5.88
N VAL A 243 -12.11 12.24 -6.31
CA VAL A 243 -11.52 13.40 -5.62
C VAL A 243 -12.55 14.52 -5.51
N ARG A 244 -13.17 14.92 -6.63
CA ARG A 244 -14.22 15.95 -6.65
C ARG A 244 -15.42 15.59 -5.79
N ALA A 245 -15.83 14.32 -5.81
CA ALA A 245 -16.91 13.84 -4.94
C ALA A 245 -16.55 14.00 -3.46
N SER A 246 -15.32 13.65 -3.08
CA SER A 246 -14.86 13.74 -1.68
C SER A 246 -14.86 15.18 -1.14
N GLU A 247 -14.58 16.18 -1.98
CA GLU A 247 -14.64 17.62 -1.62
C GLU A 247 -16.06 18.07 -1.23
N HIS A 248 -17.08 17.34 -1.69
CA HIS A 248 -18.48 17.60 -1.41
C HIS A 248 -19.11 16.60 -0.45
N ASN A 249 -18.30 15.78 0.24
CA ASN A 249 -18.75 14.68 1.11
C ASN A 249 -19.66 13.68 0.38
N LEU A 250 -19.41 13.44 -0.90
CA LEU A 250 -20.07 12.44 -1.72
C LEU A 250 -19.19 11.19 -1.82
N ASN A 251 -19.80 10.01 -1.68
CA ASN A 251 -19.09 8.76 -1.95
C ASN A 251 -19.38 8.34 -3.39
N TYR A 252 -18.41 8.53 -4.28
CA TYR A 252 -18.49 8.17 -5.69
C TYR A 252 -17.49 7.05 -6.00
N ILE A 253 -17.88 6.12 -6.87
CA ILE A 253 -16.95 5.14 -7.47
C ILE A 253 -17.31 5.04 -8.95
N LYS A 254 -16.31 5.17 -9.82
CA LYS A 254 -16.51 5.04 -11.27
C LYS A 254 -16.65 3.58 -11.69
N LEU A 255 -17.53 3.32 -12.65
CA LEU A 255 -17.69 2.02 -13.33
C LEU A 255 -17.69 2.22 -14.85
N ASP A 256 -17.64 1.13 -15.62
CA ASP A 256 -17.54 1.17 -17.09
C ASP A 256 -18.90 1.13 -17.82
N GLY A 257 -20.00 1.39 -17.11
CA GLY A 257 -21.35 1.32 -17.67
C GLY A 257 -21.83 2.60 -18.36
N ASN A 258 -23.13 2.62 -18.68
CA ASN A 258 -23.79 3.70 -19.41
C ASN A 258 -25.02 4.31 -18.68
N VAL A 259 -25.42 3.75 -17.53
CA VAL A 259 -26.52 4.25 -16.71
C VAL A 259 -25.97 4.87 -15.42
N GLY A 260 -25.99 6.20 -15.33
CA GLY A 260 -25.60 6.90 -14.10
C GLY A 260 -26.63 6.70 -12.99
N CYS A 261 -26.18 6.53 -11.74
CA CYS A 261 -27.07 6.46 -10.58
C CYS A 261 -26.65 7.43 -9.47
N MET A 262 -27.65 7.96 -8.75
CA MET A 262 -27.48 8.84 -7.60
C MET A 262 -28.52 8.45 -6.56
N VAL A 263 -28.07 8.02 -5.39
CA VAL A 263 -28.93 7.37 -4.40
C VAL A 263 -28.55 7.83 -3.00
N ASN A 264 -29.51 7.89 -2.08
CA ASN A 264 -29.27 8.18 -0.67
C ASN A 264 -29.11 6.88 0.14
N GLY A 265 -27.89 6.63 0.61
CA GLY A 265 -27.49 5.48 1.40
C GLY A 265 -26.78 4.40 0.59
N ALA A 266 -25.56 4.05 1.01
CA ALA A 266 -24.70 3.08 0.33
C ALA A 266 -25.38 1.73 0.02
N GLY A 267 -26.17 1.18 0.95
CA GLY A 267 -26.89 -0.09 0.73
C GLY A 267 -27.91 -0.02 -0.41
N LEU A 268 -28.65 1.09 -0.48
CA LEU A 268 -29.63 1.32 -1.56
C LEU A 268 -28.93 1.64 -2.88
N ALA A 269 -27.80 2.36 -2.84
CA ALA A 269 -26.99 2.64 -4.02
C ALA A 269 -26.48 1.33 -4.66
N MET A 270 -25.96 0.39 -3.86
CA MET A 270 -25.58 -0.96 -4.33
C MET A 270 -26.77 -1.72 -4.92
N ALA A 271 -27.90 -1.78 -4.21
CA ALA A 271 -29.10 -2.46 -4.73
C ALA A 271 -29.64 -1.83 -6.02
N THR A 272 -29.45 -0.52 -6.21
CA THR A 272 -29.84 0.20 -7.41
C THR A 272 -28.96 -0.17 -8.60
N MET A 273 -27.65 -0.31 -8.40
CA MET A 273 -26.75 -0.81 -9.45
C MET A 273 -27.10 -2.25 -9.83
N ASP A 274 -27.39 -3.11 -8.84
CA ASP A 274 -27.77 -4.50 -9.08
C ASP A 274 -29.06 -4.59 -9.89
N ILE A 275 -30.11 -3.82 -9.55
CA ILE A 275 -31.37 -3.85 -10.31
C ILE A 275 -31.21 -3.29 -11.73
N ILE A 276 -30.35 -2.28 -11.95
CA ILE A 276 -29.99 -1.79 -13.29
C ILE A 276 -29.38 -2.93 -14.11
N LYS A 277 -28.41 -3.65 -13.52
CA LYS A 277 -27.75 -4.79 -14.17
C LYS A 277 -28.72 -5.93 -14.46
N LEU A 278 -29.59 -6.27 -13.51
CA LEU A 278 -30.64 -7.29 -13.66
C LEU A 278 -31.66 -6.92 -14.76
N ALA A 279 -31.93 -5.63 -14.94
CA ALA A 279 -32.80 -5.12 -16.00
C ALA A 279 -32.10 -5.02 -17.38
N GLY A 280 -30.83 -5.41 -17.48
CA GLY A 280 -30.05 -5.42 -18.73
C GLY A 280 -29.30 -4.12 -19.04
N GLY A 281 -29.27 -3.16 -18.11
CA GLY A 281 -28.42 -1.96 -18.22
C GLY A 281 -27.02 -2.20 -17.66
N GLU A 282 -26.11 -1.25 -17.88
CA GLU A 282 -24.77 -1.26 -17.30
C GLU A 282 -24.62 -0.04 -16.37
N PRO A 283 -24.50 -0.21 -15.04
CA PRO A 283 -24.32 0.92 -14.13
C PRO A 283 -22.97 1.61 -14.39
N ALA A 284 -23.01 2.93 -14.59
CA ALA A 284 -21.84 3.76 -14.91
C ALA A 284 -21.07 4.25 -13.67
N ASN A 285 -21.71 4.25 -12.50
CA ASN A 285 -21.10 4.67 -11.26
C ASN A 285 -21.88 4.16 -10.05
N PHE A 286 -21.22 4.16 -8.89
CA PHE A 286 -21.84 4.25 -7.57
C PHE A 286 -21.82 5.71 -7.12
N LEU A 287 -22.91 6.22 -6.55
CA LEU A 287 -22.92 7.53 -5.90
C LEU A 287 -23.91 7.53 -4.72
N ASP A 288 -23.37 7.66 -3.52
CA ASP A 288 -24.15 7.88 -2.29
C ASP A 288 -24.12 9.36 -1.89
N VAL A 289 -25.28 10.01 -1.93
CA VAL A 289 -25.47 11.42 -1.50
C VAL A 289 -25.77 11.59 0.00
N GLY A 290 -25.80 10.48 0.75
CA GLY A 290 -26.09 10.44 2.18
C GLY A 290 -27.56 10.69 2.53
N GLY A 291 -27.91 10.46 3.80
CA GLY A 291 -29.29 10.60 4.29
C GLY A 291 -29.82 12.03 4.36
N GLY A 292 -28.95 13.04 4.24
CA GLY A 292 -29.28 14.46 4.35
C GLY A 292 -29.20 15.24 3.03
N ALA A 293 -29.44 14.56 1.90
CA ALA A 293 -29.31 15.14 0.57
C ALA A 293 -30.05 16.48 0.43
N ASN A 294 -29.36 17.49 -0.10
CA ASN A 294 -29.88 18.83 -0.33
C ASN A 294 -29.59 19.29 -1.77
N VAL A 295 -30.08 20.48 -2.13
CA VAL A 295 -29.95 21.04 -3.50
C VAL A 295 -28.50 21.10 -3.97
N GLU A 296 -27.57 21.47 -3.09
CA GLU A 296 -26.14 21.59 -3.42
C GLU A 296 -25.53 20.21 -3.67
N THR A 297 -25.76 19.26 -2.77
CA THR A 297 -25.27 17.87 -2.89
C THR A 297 -25.79 17.18 -4.16
N VAL A 298 -27.07 17.37 -4.50
CA VAL A 298 -27.69 16.82 -5.71
C VAL A 298 -27.09 17.46 -6.97
N ARG A 299 -26.94 18.79 -6.99
CA ARG A 299 -26.31 19.50 -8.11
C ARG A 299 -24.88 19.01 -8.35
N ASN A 300 -24.06 18.95 -7.31
CA ASN A 300 -22.68 18.49 -7.43
C ASN A 300 -22.63 17.03 -7.91
N GLY A 301 -23.55 16.19 -7.44
CA GLY A 301 -23.69 14.83 -7.94
C GLY A 301 -23.98 14.75 -9.45
N PHE A 302 -24.83 15.64 -9.99
CA PHE A 302 -25.08 15.72 -11.43
C PHE A 302 -23.83 16.16 -12.20
N GLU A 303 -23.09 17.15 -11.69
CA GLU A 303 -21.83 17.63 -12.28
C GLU A 303 -20.70 16.58 -12.27
N ILE A 304 -20.80 15.55 -11.41
CA ILE A 304 -19.87 14.43 -11.36
C ILE A 304 -20.26 13.32 -12.34
N ILE A 305 -21.56 13.07 -12.51
CA ILE A 305 -22.08 11.99 -13.38
C ILE A 305 -21.99 12.36 -14.88
N LEU A 306 -22.26 13.62 -15.23
CA LEU A 306 -22.40 14.10 -16.62
C LEU A 306 -21.10 14.71 -17.16
#